data_AF-A0A9E3SF77-F1
#
_entry.id   AF-A0A9E3SF77-F1
#
_cell.length_a   1.000
_cell.length_b   1.000
_cell.length_c   1.000
_cell.angle_alpha   90.00
_cell.angle_beta   90.00
_cell.angle_gamma   90.00
#
_symmetry.space_group_name_H-M   'P 1'
#
loop_
_entity.id
_entity.type
_entity.pdbx_description
1 polymer ?
#
loop_
_entity_poly.entity_id
_entity_poly.type
_entity_poly.pdbx_seq_one_letter_code
_entity_poly.pdbx_strand_id
1 'polypeptide(L)'
;MENTIKTNLEIILNRIKDACEAANRSNEEVKLLLATKTVSADNIKIALKNNQTLIGENKINEIKEKYKALKNIQHQQHFIGHLQSNKVKDLLKY
;
A
#
# COMPACT_ATOMS: atom_id res chain seq x y z
N MET A 1 11.52 4.49 13.65
CA MET A 1 10.38 4.16 12.77
C MET A 1 10.85 3.80 11.36
N GLU A 2 11.63 4.65 10.69
CA GLU A 2 12.08 4.40 9.30
C GLU A 2 12.84 3.09 9.13
N ASN A 3 13.86 2.84 9.95
CA ASN A 3 14.63 1.59 9.87
C ASN A 3 13.73 0.36 10.09
N THR A 4 12.78 0.42 11.03
CA THR A 4 11.83 -0.66 11.27
C THR A 4 10.97 -0.97 10.05
N ILE A 5 10.47 0.06 9.35
CA ILE A 5 9.65 -0.14 8.14
C ILE A 5 10.50 -0.77 7.03
N LYS A 6 11.73 -0.29 6.82
CA LYS A 6 12.64 -0.86 5.81
C LYS A 6 12.96 -2.32 6.09
N THR A 7 13.36 -2.65 7.32
CA THR A 7 13.63 -4.04 7.72
C THR A 7 12.42 -4.94 7.54
N ASN A 8 11.22 -4.47 7.90
CA ASN A 8 10.00 -5.24 7.69
C ASN A 8 9.69 -5.48 6.21
N LEU A 9 9.92 -4.49 5.35
CA LEU A 9 9.77 -4.65 3.90
C LEU A 9 10.73 -5.69 3.35
N GLU A 10 12.01 -5.65 3.74
CA GLU A 10 13.01 -6.65 3.33
C GLU A 10 12.60 -8.07 3.74
N ILE A 11 12.16 -8.25 4.99
CA ILE A 11 11.67 -9.54 5.48
C ILE A 11 10.49 -10.04 4.65
N ILE A 12 9.51 -9.18 4.36
CA ILE A 12 8.32 -9.58 3.60
C ILE A 12 8.67 -9.88 2.14
N LEU A 13 9.53 -9.07 1.51
CA LEU A 13 9.95 -9.28 0.12
C LEU A 13 10.74 -10.60 -0.04
N ASN A 14 11.62 -10.93 0.91
CA ASN A 14 12.30 -12.22 0.90
C ASN A 14 11.32 -13.38 1.06
N ARG A 15 10.32 -13.27 1.96
CA ARG A 15 9.27 -14.29 2.09
C ARG A 15 8.45 -14.49 0.81
N ILE A 16 8.16 -13.41 0.09
CA ILE A 16 7.45 -13.49 -1.21
C ILE A 16 8.34 -14.22 -2.22
N LYS A 17 9.62 -13.85 -2.31
CA LYS A 17 10.59 -14.50 -3.18
C LYS A 17 10.69 -15.99 -2.91
N ASP A 18 10.91 -16.39 -1.66
CA ASP A 18 11.04 -17.80 -1.26
C ASP A 18 9.77 -18.60 -1.60
N ALA A 19 8.58 -18.00 -1.41
CA ALA A 19 7.31 -18.62 -1.76
C ALA A 19 7.12 -18.77 -3.29
N CYS A 20 7.57 -17.79 -4.08
CA CYS A 20 7.53 -17.86 -5.55
C CYS A 20 8.48 -18.95 -6.06
N GLU A 21 9.71 -19.01 -5.52
CA GLU A 21 10.69 -20.06 -5.85
C GLU A 21 10.16 -21.45 -5.52
N ALA A 22 9.59 -21.65 -4.32
CA ALA A 22 8.98 -22.92 -3.93
C ALA A 22 7.79 -23.33 -4.83
N ALA A 23 7.10 -22.36 -5.42
CA ALA A 23 5.97 -22.59 -6.33
C ALA A 23 6.38 -22.66 -7.81
N ASN A 24 7.67 -22.53 -8.15
CA ASN A 24 8.17 -22.39 -9.52
C ASN A 24 7.49 -21.24 -10.30
N ARG A 25 7.27 -20.10 -9.64
CA ARG A 25 6.68 -18.89 -10.22
C ARG A 25 7.68 -17.75 -10.25
N SER A 26 7.52 -16.83 -11.20
CA SER A 26 8.33 -15.60 -11.23
C SER A 26 7.88 -14.66 -10.09
N ASN A 27 8.84 -14.00 -9.45
CA ASN A 27 8.57 -13.06 -8.35
C ASN A 27 7.71 -11.86 -8.82
N GLU A 28 7.83 -11.50 -10.10
CA GLU A 28 7.08 -10.43 -10.75
C GLU A 28 5.57 -10.73 -10.88
N GLU A 29 5.18 -12.00 -10.78
CA GLU A 29 3.76 -12.40 -10.81
C GLU A 29 3.02 -12.06 -9.51
N VAL A 30 3.74 -11.72 -8.44
CA VAL A 30 3.17 -11.40 -7.12
C VAL A 30 3.52 -9.96 -6.76
N LYS A 31 2.50 -9.16 -6.46
CA LYS A 31 2.68 -7.77 -5.99
C LYS A 31 2.37 -7.66 -4.51
N LEU A 32 3.24 -6.96 -3.78
CA LEU A 32 2.98 -6.57 -2.40
C LEU A 32 2.06 -5.34 -2.38
N LEU A 33 0.86 -5.52 -1.83
CA LEU A 33 -0.06 -4.41 -1.52
C LEU A 33 0.05 -4.06 -0.04
N LEU A 34 0.41 -2.81 0.26
CA LEU A 34 0.55 -2.33 1.63
C LEU A 34 -0.82 -1.91 2.17
N ALA A 35 -1.37 -2.66 3.12
CA ALA A 35 -2.59 -2.25 3.82
C ALA A 35 -2.26 -1.10 4.79
N THR A 36 -2.72 0.12 4.48
CA THR A 36 -2.31 1.34 5.17
C THR A 36 -3.36 1.94 6.08
N LYS A 37 -4.47 1.22 6.35
CA LYS A 37 -5.47 1.60 7.36
C LYS A 37 -4.79 1.96 8.67
N THR A 38 -5.18 3.05 9.31
CA THR A 38 -4.61 3.57 10.57
C THR A 38 -3.10 3.92 10.53
N VAL A 39 -2.42 3.86 9.38
CA VAL A 39 -1.01 4.24 9.23
C VAL A 39 -0.90 5.70 8.82
N SER A 40 0.01 6.46 9.45
CA SER A 40 0.25 7.87 9.12
C SER A 40 0.85 8.05 7.72
N ALA A 41 0.57 9.20 7.08
CA ALA A 41 1.10 9.50 5.76
C ALA A 41 2.65 9.48 5.74
N ASP A 42 3.32 9.89 6.81
CA ASP A 42 4.79 9.88 6.86
C ASP A 42 5.39 8.48 6.89
N ASN A 43 4.73 7.54 7.57
CA ASN A 43 5.13 6.13 7.52
C ASN A 43 4.88 5.53 6.13
N ILE A 44 3.80 5.91 5.45
CA ILE A 44 3.53 5.48 4.08
C ILE A 44 4.60 6.02 3.13
N LYS A 45 4.98 7.30 3.25
CA LYS A 45 6.05 7.91 2.43
C LYS A 45 7.37 7.16 2.53
N ILE A 46 7.70 6.62 3.71
CA ILE A 46 8.89 5.80 3.89
C ILE A 46 8.81 4.56 3.00
N ALA A 47 7.68 3.84 2.99
CA ALA A 47 7.51 2.66 2.13
C ALA A 47 7.52 3.02 0.63
N LEU A 48 6.84 4.11 0.23
CA LEU A 48 6.83 4.59 -1.15
C LEU A 48 8.25 4.92 -1.66
N LYS A 49 9.10 5.51 -0.81
CA LYS A 49 10.51 5.79 -1.14
C LYS A 49 11.37 4.53 -1.30
N ASN A 50 10.91 3.37 -0.82
CA ASN A 50 11.58 2.07 -0.99
C ASN A 50 10.93 1.24 -2.12
N ASN A 51 10.44 1.92 -3.17
CA ASN A 51 9.84 1.33 -4.37
C ASN A 51 8.57 0.48 -4.12
N GLN A 52 7.96 0.59 -2.94
CA GLN A 52 6.69 -0.09 -2.64
C GLN A 52 5.53 0.86 -2.87
N THR A 53 5.11 0.97 -4.14
CA THR A 53 4.19 2.02 -4.61
C THR A 53 2.73 1.57 -4.72
N LEU A 54 2.35 0.43 -4.14
CA LEU A 54 0.97 -0.08 -4.14
C LEU A 54 0.41 -0.10 -2.71
N ILE A 55 -0.59 0.73 -2.45
CA ILE A 55 -1.22 0.87 -1.13
C ILE A 55 -2.71 0.51 -1.18
N GLY A 56 -3.26 0.11 -0.03
CA GLY A 56 -4.65 -0.25 0.15
C GLY A 56 -5.27 0.41 1.37
N GLU A 57 -6.36 1.14 1.16
CA GLU A 57 -7.13 1.77 2.25
C GLU A 57 -8.50 1.11 2.41
N ASN A 58 -8.98 1.08 3.66
CA ASN A 58 -10.25 0.44 4.00
C ASN A 58 -11.39 1.45 4.12
N LYS A 59 -11.10 2.72 4.42
CA LYS A 59 -12.10 3.76 4.64
C LYS A 59 -11.79 4.98 3.79
N ILE A 60 -12.84 5.57 3.21
CA ILE A 60 -12.71 6.78 2.41
C ILE A 60 -12.17 7.94 3.24
N ASN A 61 -12.52 8.05 4.52
CA ASN A 61 -12.00 9.12 5.37
C ASN A 61 -10.46 9.07 5.49
N GLU A 62 -9.87 7.87 5.56
CA GLU A 62 -8.41 7.71 5.59
C GLU A 62 -7.77 8.14 4.26
N ILE A 63 -8.41 7.82 3.13
CA ILE A 63 -8.00 8.32 1.81
C ILE A 63 -8.01 9.85 1.79
N LYS A 64 -9.11 10.47 2.25
CA LYS A 64 -9.26 11.94 2.29
C LYS A 64 -8.17 12.60 3.12
N GLU A 65 -7.89 12.05 4.29
CA GLU A 65 -6.89 12.56 5.23
C GLU A 65 -5.47 12.50 4.63
N LYS A 66 -5.14 11.42 3.92
CA LYS A 66 -3.80 11.19 3.37
C LYS A 66 -3.59 11.78 1.99
N TYR A 67 -4.65 12.02 1.23
CA TYR A 67 -4.60 12.44 -0.18
C TYR A 67 -3.67 13.63 -0.40
N LYS A 68 -3.82 14.73 0.34
CA LYS A 68 -2.97 15.92 0.18
C LYS A 68 -1.49 15.64 0.43
N ALA A 69 -1.18 14.74 1.36
CA ALA A 69 0.19 14.41 1.74
C ALA A 69 0.86 13.43 0.76
N LEU A 70 0.08 12.64 0.03
CA LEU A 70 0.58 11.60 -0.88
C LEU A 70 0.41 11.95 -2.37
N LYS A 71 -0.47 12.88 -2.75
CA LYS A 71 -0.82 13.20 -4.15
C LYS A 71 0.35 13.53 -5.08
N ASN A 72 1.47 14.02 -4.55
CA ASN A 72 2.65 14.39 -5.33
C ASN A 72 3.68 13.25 -5.45
N ILE A 73 3.42 12.10 -4.85
CA ILE A 73 4.27 10.91 -4.92
C ILE A 73 3.56 9.93 -5.84
N GLN A 74 4.25 9.39 -6.85
CA GLN A 74 3.66 8.42 -7.76
C GLN A 74 3.39 7.10 -7.02
N HIS A 75 2.12 6.71 -6.92
CA HIS A 75 1.70 5.44 -6.33
C HIS A 75 0.33 5.01 -6.88
N GLN A 76 0.04 3.72 -6.75
CA GLN A 76 -1.28 3.14 -6.99
C GLN A 76 -1.98 2.95 -5.65
N GLN A 77 -3.26 3.30 -5.60
CA GLN A 77 -4.08 3.15 -4.40
C GLN A 77 -5.31 2.30 -4.74
N HIS A 78 -5.51 1.22 -3.97
CA HIS A 78 -6.70 0.40 -4.04
C HIS A 78 -7.61 0.68 -2.85
N PHE A 79 -8.92 0.70 -3.07
CA PHE A 79 -9.88 0.59 -1.99
C PHE A 79 -10.16 -0.89 -1.74
N ILE A 80 -9.76 -1.41 -0.57
CA ILE A 80 -9.87 -2.84 -0.22
C ILE A 80 -10.87 -3.09 0.93
N GLY A 81 -11.57 -2.04 1.37
CA GLY A 81 -12.62 -2.13 2.37
C GLY A 81 -14.00 -2.43 1.78
N HIS A 82 -14.99 -2.58 2.65
CA HIS A 82 -16.38 -2.63 2.21
C HIS A 82 -16.84 -1.25 1.73
N LEU A 83 -17.25 -1.14 0.47
CA LEU A 83 -17.69 0.11 -0.14
C LEU A 83 -19.22 0.20 -0.15
N GLN A 84 -19.77 1.13 0.63
CA GLN A 84 -21.19 1.44 0.59
C GLN A 84 -21.53 2.18 -0.72
N SER A 85 -22.66 1.83 -1.36
CA SER A 85 -23.03 2.38 -2.67
C SER A 85 -23.11 3.91 -2.71
N ASN A 86 -23.58 4.55 -1.63
CA ASN A 86 -23.64 6.01 -1.50
C ASN A 86 -22.27 6.70 -1.40
N LYS A 87 -21.18 5.93 -1.22
CA LYS A 87 -19.82 6.44 -1.10
C LYS A 87 -18.97 6.28 -2.35
N VAL A 88 -19.47 5.58 -3.38
CA VAL A 88 -18.76 5.36 -4.65
C VAL A 88 -18.37 6.70 -5.30
N LYS A 89 -19.32 7.64 -5.43
CA LYS A 89 -19.08 8.96 -6.02
C LYS A 89 -18.04 9.79 -5.27
N ASP A 90 -17.94 9.60 -3.96
CA ASP A 90 -16.94 10.29 -3.15
C ASP A 90 -15.55 9.69 -3.33
N LEU A 91 -15.45 8.37 -3.43
CA LEU A 91 -14.19 7.66 -3.62
C LEU A 91 -13.51 8.07 -4.93
N LEU A 92 -14.26 8.19 -6.03
CA LEU A 92 -13.73 8.55 -7.36
C LEU A 92 -13.06 9.94 -7.45
N LYS A 93 -13.17 10.77 -6.42
CA LYS A 93 -12.56 12.12 -6.38
C LYS A 93 -11.10 12.10 -5.92
N TYR A 94 -10.60 10.96 -5.46
CA TYR A 94 -9.28 10.78 -4.85
C TYR A 94 -8.50 9.70 -5.59
#